data_AF-A0A368GDI8-F1
#
_entry.id   AF-A0A368GDI8-F1
#
_cell.length_a   1.000
_cell.length_b   1.000
_cell.length_c   1.000
_cell.angle_alpha   90.00
_cell.angle_beta   90.00
_cell.angle_gamma   90.00
#
_symmetry.space_group_name_H-M   'P 1'
#
loop_
_entity.id
_entity.type
_entity.pdbx_description
1 polymer ?
#
loop_
_entity_poly.entity_id
_entity_poly.type
_entity_poly.pdbx_seq_one_letter_code
_entity_poly.pdbx_strand_id
1 'polypeptide(L)'
;MISKAFFLRALYVRKPQLAVKETADKKKATDEKPTSVLGKVAQAFGSIPDVLLTYTRQTVVAAAFGMALLFMTVMGFDGLAVGYGQSSGLSDVLLGAFRSYGSVMGILGALSYAFFERRLGVRTTGLLGLTCQQLCLIVAVISIWLPGSPFDPKGYFHGMQSWWSRGALPSSNLDTTTLTHTGQNLDSIITFLAGIATARFGLWMADLSIVHIMQEGVPESDRNTVFGVHNALCQTFSLLKDILVIILPDPSTFGICILISYAFVTSGYLSFVYYLLRHPVVKKQGETTDENEEEHKTRL
;
A
#
# COMPACT_ATOMS: atom_id res chain seq x y z
N MET A 1 -23.49 -8.39 -4.19
CA MET A 1 -23.58 -9.00 -5.53
C MET A 1 -24.94 -8.78 -6.20
N ILE A 2 -26.05 -8.88 -5.47
CA ILE A 2 -27.42 -8.65 -5.98
C ILE A 2 -27.61 -7.24 -6.56
N SER A 3 -27.04 -6.21 -5.94
CA SER A 3 -27.12 -4.82 -6.42
C SER A 3 -26.49 -4.61 -7.80
N LYS A 4 -25.32 -5.22 -8.06
CA LYS A 4 -24.64 -5.15 -9.36
C LYS A 4 -25.46 -5.86 -10.45
N ALA A 5 -26.03 -7.03 -10.14
CA ALA A 5 -26.88 -7.77 -11.08
C ALA A 5 -28.16 -6.99 -11.42
N PHE A 6 -28.79 -6.37 -10.43
CA PHE A 6 -29.95 -5.52 -10.63
C PHE A 6 -29.63 -4.31 -11.51
N PHE A 7 -28.51 -3.63 -11.26
CA PHE A 7 -28.09 -2.46 -12.03
C PHE A 7 -27.76 -2.82 -13.49
N LEU A 8 -27.02 -3.91 -13.72
CA LEU A 8 -26.74 -4.40 -15.06
C LEU A 8 -28.02 -4.76 -15.81
N ARG A 9 -28.96 -5.45 -15.15
CA ARG A 9 -30.26 -5.78 -15.76
C ARG A 9 -31.06 -4.54 -16.10
N ALA A 10 -31.11 -3.55 -15.21
CA ALA A 10 -31.79 -2.28 -15.46
C ALA A 10 -31.13 -1.48 -16.61
N LEU A 11 -29.81 -1.53 -16.72
CA LEU A 11 -29.04 -0.84 -17.76
C LEU A 11 -29.22 -1.49 -19.13
N TYR A 12 -29.20 -2.83 -19.20
CA TYR A 12 -29.48 -3.58 -20.43
C TYR A 12 -30.93 -3.42 -20.91
N VAL A 13 -31.90 -3.32 -20.00
CA VAL A 13 -33.31 -3.06 -20.36
C VAL A 13 -33.50 -1.65 -20.91
N ARG A 14 -32.77 -0.65 -20.39
CA ARG A 14 -32.86 0.74 -20.85
C ARG A 14 -32.09 1.02 -22.14
N LYS A 15 -30.98 0.31 -22.37
CA LYS A 15 -30.11 0.46 -23.54
C LYS A 15 -29.87 -0.92 -24.16
N PRO A 16 -30.85 -1.47 -24.91
CA PRO A 16 -30.75 -2.82 -25.49
C PRO A 16 -29.58 -2.96 -26.47
N GLN A 17 -29.08 -1.85 -27.02
CA GLN A 17 -27.92 -1.79 -27.91
C GLN A 17 -26.61 -2.22 -27.22
N LEU A 18 -26.48 -2.13 -25.88
CA LEU A 18 -25.31 -2.66 -25.17
C LEU A 18 -25.37 -4.19 -24.98
N ALA A 19 -26.57 -4.79 -25.03
CA ALA A 19 -26.76 -6.24 -24.89
C ALA A 19 -26.25 -7.01 -26.11
N VAL A 20 -26.26 -6.34 -27.27
CA VAL A 20 -25.71 -6.84 -28.50
C VAL A 20 -24.22 -6.50 -28.51
N LYS A 21 -23.37 -7.52 -28.35
CA LYS A 21 -21.93 -7.37 -28.59
C LYS A 21 -21.77 -7.03 -30.07
N GLU A 22 -21.29 -5.83 -30.38
CA GLU A 22 -21.02 -5.41 -31.76
C GLU A 22 -19.97 -6.35 -32.37
N THR A 23 -20.42 -7.31 -33.17
CA THR A 23 -19.58 -8.12 -34.05
C THR A 23 -19.23 -7.28 -35.28
N ALA A 24 -18.48 -6.20 -35.09
CA ALA A 24 -17.87 -5.46 -36.18
C ALA A 24 -16.36 -5.77 -36.19
N ASP A 25 -15.93 -6.41 -37.28
CA ASP A 25 -14.54 -6.67 -37.71
C ASP A 25 -13.66 -7.68 -36.96
N LYS A 26 -14.11 -8.95 -36.92
CA LYS A 26 -13.18 -10.08 -37.11
C LYS A 26 -13.72 -11.05 -38.16
N LYS A 27 -13.63 -10.64 -39.43
CA LYS A 27 -13.62 -11.57 -40.56
C LYS A 27 -12.37 -11.34 -41.40
N LYS A 28 -11.23 -11.81 -40.88
CA LYS A 28 -10.15 -12.35 -41.70
C LYS A 28 -9.66 -13.63 -41.03
N ALA A 29 -9.68 -14.67 -41.85
CA ALA A 29 -9.38 -16.05 -41.52
C ALA A 29 -8.02 -16.20 -40.81
N THR A 30 -7.98 -17.08 -39.80
CA THR A 30 -7.21 -18.33 -39.89
C THR A 30 -7.87 -19.35 -38.96
N ASP A 31 -8.17 -20.53 -39.51
CA ASP A 31 -8.36 -21.78 -38.78
C ASP A 31 -7.18 -22.01 -37.83
N GLU A 32 -7.37 -21.98 -36.51
CA GLU A 32 -6.56 -22.78 -35.58
C GLU A 32 -7.38 -23.21 -34.35
N LYS A 33 -7.66 -24.52 -34.32
CA LYS A 33 -7.93 -25.50 -33.23
C LYS A 33 -8.22 -25.03 -31.79
N PRO A 34 -8.95 -25.83 -30.98
CA PRO A 34 -9.24 -25.51 -29.58
C PRO A 34 -7.93 -25.25 -28.83
N THR A 35 -7.63 -23.98 -28.56
CA THR A 35 -6.40 -23.58 -27.88
C THR A 35 -6.45 -24.14 -26.48
N SER A 36 -5.67 -25.20 -26.28
CA SER A 36 -5.31 -25.77 -24.98
C SER A 36 -5.04 -24.65 -23.99
N VAL A 37 -5.46 -24.82 -22.74
CA VAL A 37 -5.27 -23.85 -21.64
C VAL A 37 -3.81 -23.36 -21.60
N LEU A 38 -2.85 -24.23 -21.93
CA LEU A 38 -1.43 -23.89 -22.05
C LEU A 38 -1.13 -22.79 -23.09
N GLY A 39 -1.81 -22.81 -24.23
CA GLY A 39 -1.63 -21.80 -25.30
C GLY A 39 -2.15 -20.43 -24.89
N LYS A 40 -3.27 -20.39 -24.15
CA LYS A 40 -3.80 -19.12 -23.58
C LYS A 40 -2.86 -18.56 -22.52
N VAL A 41 -2.26 -19.42 -21.70
CA VAL A 41 -1.26 -19.02 -20.70
C VAL A 41 0.01 -18.51 -21.38
N ALA A 42 0.55 -19.22 -22.36
CA ALA A 42 1.73 -18.79 -23.11
C ALA A 42 1.51 -17.44 -23.82
N GLN A 43 0.33 -17.24 -24.42
CA GLN A 43 -0.05 -15.97 -25.03
C GLN A 43 -0.17 -14.84 -23.98
N ALA A 44 -0.68 -15.13 -22.78
CA ALA A 44 -0.74 -14.18 -21.69
C ALA A 44 0.66 -13.79 -21.16
N PHE A 45 1.62 -14.72 -21.15
CA PHE A 45 3.02 -14.41 -20.83
C PHE A 45 3.70 -13.58 -21.93
N GLY A 46 3.36 -13.83 -23.20
CA GLY A 46 3.87 -13.06 -24.33
C GLY A 46 3.41 -11.59 -24.35
N SER A 47 2.27 -11.27 -23.75
CA SER A 47 1.73 -9.89 -23.69
C SER A 47 2.19 -9.08 -22.47
N ILE A 48 2.91 -9.68 -21.52
CA ILE A 48 3.47 -8.99 -20.35
C ILE A 48 4.32 -7.76 -20.73
N PRO A 49 5.28 -7.82 -21.68
CA PRO A 49 6.09 -6.66 -22.01
C PRO A 49 5.26 -5.48 -22.54
N ASP A 50 4.25 -5.73 -23.36
CA ASP A 50 3.37 -4.69 -23.91
C ASP A 50 2.52 -4.03 -22.81
N VAL A 51 2.02 -4.84 -21.88
CA VAL A 51 1.26 -4.40 -20.72
C VAL A 51 2.13 -3.57 -19.76
N LEU A 52 3.39 -3.98 -19.55
CA LEU A 52 4.35 -3.25 -18.73
C LEU A 52 4.81 -1.94 -19.40
N LEU A 53 4.96 -1.94 -20.72
CA LEU A 53 5.23 -0.74 -21.50
C LEU A 53 4.07 0.25 -21.39
N THR A 54 2.83 -0.24 -21.45
CA THR A 54 1.62 0.59 -21.27
C THR A 54 1.56 1.22 -19.89
N TYR A 55 1.95 0.48 -18.84
CA TYR A 55 2.04 0.97 -17.47
C TYR A 55 3.14 2.03 -17.30
N THR A 56 4.34 1.77 -17.81
CA THR A 56 5.51 2.66 -17.66
C THR A 56 5.40 3.96 -18.46
N ARG A 57 4.59 3.97 -19.51
CA ARG A 57 4.29 5.19 -20.30
C ARG A 57 3.36 6.17 -19.58
N GLN A 58 2.66 5.76 -18.53
CA GLN A 58 1.72 6.63 -17.83
C GLN A 58 2.45 7.71 -17.03
N THR A 59 1.92 8.93 -17.04
CA THR A 59 2.49 10.07 -16.28
C THR A 59 2.39 9.85 -14.76
N VAL A 60 1.42 9.06 -14.31
CA VAL A 60 1.19 8.72 -12.90
C VAL A 60 2.04 7.56 -12.39
N VAL A 61 2.94 7.00 -13.22
CA VAL A 61 3.72 5.79 -12.86
C VAL A 61 4.53 5.96 -11.58
N ALA A 62 5.11 7.13 -11.35
CA ALA A 62 5.91 7.40 -10.15
C ALA A 62 5.05 7.35 -8.88
N ALA A 63 3.85 7.96 -8.88
CA ALA A 63 2.94 7.88 -7.75
C ALA A 63 2.44 6.44 -7.51
N ALA A 64 2.07 5.74 -8.59
CA ALA A 64 1.60 4.35 -8.53
C ALA A 64 2.68 3.37 -8.04
N PHE A 65 3.92 3.55 -8.50
CA PHE A 65 5.07 2.77 -8.03
C PHE A 65 5.40 3.11 -6.57
N GLY A 66 5.33 4.38 -6.18
CA GLY A 66 5.47 4.81 -4.80
C GLY A 66 4.51 4.08 -3.87
N MET A 67 3.21 4.05 -4.21
CA MET A 67 2.21 3.26 -3.49
C MET A 67 2.55 1.77 -3.45
N ALA A 68 3.03 1.17 -4.54
CA ALA A 68 3.42 -0.23 -4.53
C ALA A 68 4.54 -0.53 -3.53
N LEU A 69 5.50 0.40 -3.35
CA LEU A 69 6.56 0.26 -2.33
C LEU A 69 6.01 0.28 -0.90
N LEU A 70 4.89 0.95 -0.64
CA LEU A 70 4.25 0.96 0.69
C LEU A 70 3.75 -0.44 1.09
N PHE A 71 3.48 -1.34 0.14
CA PHE A 71 3.09 -2.72 0.43
C PHE A 71 4.26 -3.57 0.94
N MET A 72 5.51 -3.14 0.73
CA MET A 72 6.72 -3.74 1.32
C MET A 72 6.90 -3.24 2.77
N THR A 73 5.89 -3.40 3.63
CA THR A 73 5.96 -2.95 5.02
C THR A 73 5.43 -3.97 6.00
N VAL A 74 6.24 -4.29 7.02
CA VAL A 74 5.79 -5.09 8.18
C VAL A 74 5.00 -4.27 9.20
N MET A 75 4.94 -2.94 9.02
CA MET A 75 4.31 -1.99 9.94
C MET A 75 2.81 -1.78 9.68
N GLY A 76 2.17 -2.65 8.90
CA GLY A 76 0.76 -2.54 8.51
C GLY A 76 -0.26 -2.97 9.55
N PHE A 77 0.04 -3.01 10.86
CA PHE A 77 -0.84 -3.59 11.90
C PHE A 77 -1.51 -4.92 11.47
N ASP A 78 -0.70 -5.84 10.97
CA ASP A 78 -1.14 -7.15 10.51
C ASP A 78 -0.74 -8.24 11.49
N GLY A 79 -0.95 -9.52 11.12
CA GLY A 79 -0.58 -10.66 11.97
C GLY A 79 0.87 -10.64 12.44
N LEU A 80 1.77 -10.01 11.67
CA LEU A 80 3.18 -9.81 12.04
C LEU A 80 3.36 -8.91 13.28
N ALA A 81 2.67 -7.78 13.33
CA ALA A 81 2.74 -6.86 14.46
C ALA A 81 2.08 -7.46 15.72
N VAL A 82 0.98 -8.20 15.53
CA VAL A 82 0.31 -8.93 16.62
C VAL A 82 1.22 -10.04 17.14
N GLY A 83 1.81 -10.85 16.27
CA GLY A 83 2.75 -11.91 16.65
C GLY A 83 3.99 -11.36 17.37
N TYR A 84 4.53 -10.24 16.91
CA TYR A 84 5.61 -9.54 17.59
C TYR A 84 5.20 -9.08 19.00
N GLY A 85 4.01 -8.48 19.14
CA GLY A 85 3.45 -8.10 20.43
C GLY A 85 3.25 -9.29 21.38
N GLN A 86 2.69 -10.40 20.90
CA GLN A 86 2.52 -11.63 21.68
C GLN A 86 3.87 -12.21 22.12
N SER A 87 4.85 -12.27 21.21
CA SER A 87 6.20 -12.77 21.53
C SER A 87 6.93 -11.93 22.57
N SER A 88 6.52 -10.66 22.73
CA SER A 88 7.05 -9.75 23.74
C SER A 88 6.24 -9.74 25.05
N GLY A 89 5.22 -10.61 25.17
CA GLY A 89 4.43 -10.77 26.39
C GLY A 89 3.19 -9.88 26.52
N LEU A 90 2.73 -9.21 25.45
CA LEU A 90 1.49 -8.43 25.49
C LEU A 90 0.26 -9.35 25.50
N SER A 91 -0.73 -9.00 26.32
CA SER A 91 -2.02 -9.68 26.36
C SER A 91 -2.81 -9.49 25.06
N ASP A 92 -3.52 -10.53 24.63
CA ASP A 92 -4.41 -10.51 23.45
C ASP A 92 -5.46 -9.40 23.50
N VAL A 93 -5.95 -9.05 24.70
CA VAL A 93 -6.93 -7.97 24.89
C VAL A 93 -6.33 -6.62 24.49
N LEU A 94 -5.09 -6.36 24.91
CA LEU A 94 -4.39 -5.11 24.60
C LEU A 94 -4.05 -5.03 23.11
N LEU A 95 -3.62 -6.13 22.50
CA LEU A 95 -3.37 -6.22 21.06
C LEU A 95 -4.66 -5.99 20.26
N GLY A 96 -5.77 -6.56 20.72
CA GLY A 96 -7.10 -6.33 20.18
C GLY A 96 -7.53 -4.87 20.27
N ALA A 97 -7.23 -4.19 21.39
CA ALA A 97 -7.52 -2.77 21.58
C ALA A 97 -6.71 -1.88 20.62
N PHE A 98 -5.41 -2.14 20.42
CA PHE A 98 -4.62 -1.42 19.42
C PHE A 98 -5.11 -1.70 17.99
N ARG A 99 -5.55 -2.93 17.70
CA ARG A 99 -6.13 -3.28 16.39
C ARG A 99 -7.41 -2.52 16.10
N SER A 100 -8.31 -2.43 17.10
CA SER A 100 -9.56 -1.68 16.95
C SER A 100 -9.29 -0.18 16.80
N TYR A 101 -8.37 0.37 17.58
CA TYR A 101 -7.91 1.75 17.44
C TYR A 101 -7.34 2.04 16.03
N GLY A 102 -6.48 1.16 15.51
CA GLY A 102 -5.94 1.29 14.14
C GLY A 102 -7.02 1.23 13.05
N SER A 103 -8.09 0.44 13.26
CA SER A 103 -9.26 0.40 12.37
C SER A 103 -10.02 1.73 12.38
N VAL A 104 -10.28 2.28 13.58
CA VAL A 104 -10.90 3.61 13.74
C VAL A 104 -10.07 4.68 13.03
N MET A 105 -8.75 4.67 13.21
CA MET A 105 -7.85 5.61 12.53
C MET A 105 -7.87 5.46 11.00
N GLY A 106 -7.96 4.24 10.48
CA GLY A 106 -8.13 4.00 9.03
C GLY A 106 -9.43 4.59 8.49
N ILE A 107 -10.56 4.38 9.18
CA ILE A 107 -11.86 4.95 8.80
C ILE A 107 -11.80 6.48 8.86
N LEU A 108 -11.22 7.05 9.91
CA LEU A 108 -11.05 8.50 10.04
C LEU A 108 -10.15 9.06 8.93
N GLY A 109 -9.09 8.35 8.54
CA GLY A 109 -8.24 8.73 7.41
C GLY A 109 -9.04 8.79 6.09
N ALA A 110 -9.88 7.79 5.85
CA ALA A 110 -10.74 7.72 4.67
C ALA A 110 -11.79 8.85 4.63
N LEU A 111 -12.43 9.15 5.76
CA LEU A 111 -13.37 10.27 5.87
C LEU A 111 -12.66 11.63 5.71
N SER A 112 -11.47 11.75 6.28
CA SER A 112 -10.66 12.96 6.20
C SER A 112 -10.22 13.25 4.76
N TYR A 113 -9.94 12.22 3.97
CA TYR A 113 -9.66 12.36 2.53
C TYR A 113 -10.76 13.15 1.82
N ALA A 114 -12.04 12.77 1.99
CA ALA A 114 -13.16 13.46 1.34
C ALA A 114 -13.31 14.94 1.76
N PHE A 115 -12.88 15.28 2.97
CA PHE A 115 -12.87 16.66 3.46
C PHE A 115 -11.70 17.46 2.88
N PHE A 116 -10.49 16.92 2.93
CA PHE A 116 -9.28 17.61 2.49
C PHE A 116 -9.19 17.72 0.97
N GLU A 117 -9.67 16.72 0.24
CA GLU A 117 -9.74 16.74 -1.22
C GLU A 117 -10.51 17.95 -1.73
N ARG A 118 -11.68 18.25 -1.13
CA ARG A 118 -12.53 19.38 -1.52
C ARG A 118 -11.89 20.74 -1.27
N ARG A 119 -10.96 20.83 -0.31
CA ARG A 119 -10.35 22.12 0.09
C ARG A 119 -8.96 22.34 -0.46
N LEU A 120 -8.13 21.30 -0.49
CA LEU A 120 -6.70 21.37 -0.78
C LEU A 120 -6.34 20.68 -2.11
N GLY A 121 -7.29 19.97 -2.72
CA GLY A 121 -7.08 19.15 -3.89
C GLY A 121 -6.45 17.79 -3.57
N VAL A 122 -6.53 16.89 -4.54
CA VAL A 122 -6.08 15.50 -4.41
C VAL A 122 -4.58 15.42 -4.10
N ARG A 123 -3.75 16.17 -4.83
CA ARG A 123 -2.27 16.14 -4.71
C ARG A 123 -1.76 16.50 -3.31
N THR A 124 -2.25 17.61 -2.76
CA THR A 124 -1.87 18.09 -1.42
C THR A 124 -2.37 17.15 -0.34
N THR A 125 -3.57 16.58 -0.52
CA THR A 125 -4.14 15.61 0.41
C THR A 125 -3.31 14.32 0.47
N GLY A 126 -2.84 13.82 -0.69
CA GLY A 126 -1.94 12.67 -0.74
C GLY A 126 -0.60 12.95 -0.07
N LEU A 127 -0.02 14.14 -0.29
CA LEU A 127 1.21 14.53 0.38
C LEU A 127 1.03 14.62 1.89
N LEU A 128 -0.05 15.27 2.36
CA LEU A 128 -0.38 15.37 3.77
C LEU A 128 -0.56 14.00 4.42
N GLY A 129 -1.27 13.09 3.75
CA GLY A 129 -1.46 11.71 4.21
C GLY A 129 -0.13 10.98 4.38
N LEU A 130 0.73 11.01 3.36
CA LEU A 130 2.04 10.34 3.42
C LEU A 130 2.99 11.00 4.44
N THR A 131 2.98 12.33 4.58
CA THR A 131 3.79 13.01 5.61
C THR A 131 3.32 12.63 7.01
N CYS A 132 1.99 12.59 7.25
CA CYS A 132 1.44 12.14 8.52
C CYS A 132 1.82 10.69 8.84
N GLN A 133 1.72 9.80 7.84
CA GLN A 133 2.17 8.41 7.95
C GLN A 133 3.67 8.36 8.30
N GLN A 134 4.52 9.10 7.60
CA GLN A 134 5.96 9.11 7.82
C GLN A 134 6.32 9.55 9.23
N LEU A 135 5.70 10.61 9.75
CA LEU A 135 5.92 11.09 11.11
C LEU A 135 5.55 10.03 12.17
N CYS A 136 4.42 9.35 11.97
CA CYS A 136 4.02 8.27 12.87
C CYS A 136 4.97 7.06 12.81
N LEU A 137 5.48 6.74 11.62
CA LEU A 137 6.43 5.65 11.46
C LEU A 137 7.81 5.98 12.02
N ILE A 138 8.23 7.25 12.04
CA ILE A 138 9.44 7.67 12.76
C ILE A 138 9.34 7.31 14.24
N VAL A 139 8.17 7.55 14.86
CA VAL A 139 7.94 7.16 16.27
C VAL A 139 8.03 5.65 16.44
N ALA A 140 7.47 4.86 15.52
CA ALA A 140 7.56 3.40 15.54
C ALA A 140 8.99 2.89 15.31
N VAL A 141 9.83 3.60 14.55
CA VAL A 141 11.24 3.24 14.37
C VAL A 141 12.04 3.60 15.62
N ILE A 142 11.80 4.78 16.21
CA ILE A 142 12.44 5.21 17.46
C ILE A 142 12.20 4.20 18.59
N SER A 143 11.06 3.52 18.59
CA SER A 143 10.72 2.56 19.63
C SER A 143 11.66 1.35 19.69
N ILE A 144 12.38 1.02 18.61
CA ILE A 144 13.38 -0.06 18.58
C ILE A 144 14.50 0.19 19.59
N TRP A 145 14.85 1.44 19.87
CA TRP A 145 15.94 1.80 20.80
C TRP A 145 15.44 2.11 22.22
N LEU A 146 14.14 2.00 22.49
CA LEU A 146 13.60 2.20 23.84
C LEU A 146 13.93 1.01 24.76
N PRO A 147 14.10 1.26 26.07
CA PRO A 147 14.35 0.20 27.04
C PRO A 147 13.22 -0.83 27.00
N GLY A 148 13.60 -2.12 26.96
CA GLY A 148 12.66 -3.24 26.84
C GLY A 148 12.42 -3.74 25.40
N SER A 149 13.10 -3.17 24.41
CA SER A 149 13.15 -3.73 23.07
C SER A 149 13.89 -5.07 23.03
N PRO A 150 13.34 -6.13 22.41
CA PRO A 150 14.01 -7.42 22.22
C PRO A 150 15.11 -7.39 21.13
N PHE A 151 15.44 -6.22 20.59
CA PHE A 151 16.33 -6.06 19.44
C PHE A 151 17.80 -6.33 19.78
N ASP A 152 18.32 -7.48 19.33
CA ASP A 152 19.74 -7.79 19.30
C ASP A 152 20.19 -8.26 17.90
N PRO A 153 20.70 -7.34 17.06
CA PRO A 153 21.14 -7.69 15.71
C PRO A 153 22.43 -8.51 15.72
N LYS A 154 23.31 -8.36 16.72
CA LYS A 154 24.67 -8.95 16.68
C LYS A 154 24.66 -10.45 17.01
N GLY A 155 23.77 -10.89 17.90
CA GLY A 155 23.61 -12.31 18.24
C GLY A 155 23.08 -13.13 17.06
N TYR A 156 22.15 -12.57 16.29
CA TYR A 156 21.55 -13.27 15.15
C TYR A 156 22.50 -13.51 13.99
N PHE A 157 23.28 -12.51 13.55
CA PHE A 157 24.19 -12.69 12.42
C PHE A 157 25.28 -13.75 12.69
N HIS A 158 25.74 -13.87 13.95
CA HIS A 158 26.61 -14.98 14.36
C HIS A 158 25.89 -16.34 14.30
N GLY A 159 24.64 -16.39 14.77
CA GLY A 159 23.80 -17.58 14.70
C GLY A 159 23.51 -18.03 13.26
N MET A 160 23.11 -17.10 12.38
CA MET A 160 22.84 -17.35 10.97
C MET A 160 24.06 -17.89 10.23
N GLN A 161 25.24 -17.31 10.43
CA GLN A 161 26.47 -17.82 9.82
C GLN A 161 26.78 -19.25 10.29
N SER A 162 26.53 -19.56 11.57
CA SER A 162 26.68 -20.92 12.09
C SER A 162 25.60 -21.88 11.56
N TRP A 163 24.36 -21.41 11.37
CA TRP A 163 23.22 -22.18 10.85
C TRP A 163 23.41 -22.53 9.38
N TRP A 164 23.84 -21.56 8.55
CA TRP A 164 24.18 -21.77 7.15
C TRP A 164 25.33 -22.77 6.98
N SER A 165 26.28 -22.76 7.92
CA SER A 165 27.42 -23.67 7.94
C SER A 165 27.08 -25.08 8.45
N ARG A 166 25.98 -25.25 9.20
CA ARG A 166 25.66 -26.52 9.90
C ARG A 166 24.50 -27.31 9.30
N GLY A 167 23.82 -26.79 8.28
CA GLY A 167 22.80 -27.55 7.53
C GLY A 167 21.72 -28.17 8.42
N ALA A 168 20.72 -27.38 8.81
CA ALA A 168 19.41 -27.81 9.34
C ALA A 168 19.36 -29.16 10.11
N LEU A 169 20.13 -29.32 11.19
CA LEU A 169 19.82 -30.31 12.22
C LEU A 169 19.20 -29.61 13.45
N PRO A 170 18.08 -30.13 14.00
CA PRO A 170 17.38 -29.49 15.10
C PRO A 170 18.19 -29.66 16.39
N SER A 171 18.62 -28.54 16.97
CA SER A 171 19.21 -28.53 18.31
C SER A 171 18.08 -28.38 19.32
N SER A 172 17.63 -29.51 19.88
CA SER A 172 16.71 -29.51 21.02
C SER A 172 17.49 -29.19 22.30
N ASN A 173 17.55 -27.92 22.69
CA ASN A 173 17.81 -27.55 24.08
C ASN A 173 16.70 -26.61 24.53
N LEU A 174 15.76 -27.18 25.27
CA LEU A 174 14.61 -26.51 25.87
C LEU A 174 15.01 -26.08 27.29
N ASP A 175 15.59 -24.88 27.43
CA ASP A 175 15.80 -24.30 28.75
C ASP A 175 14.50 -23.66 29.24
N THR A 176 13.75 -24.46 30.00
CA THR A 176 12.58 -24.03 30.76
C THR A 176 13.03 -23.39 32.07
N THR A 177 13.48 -22.14 32.03
CA THR A 177 13.58 -21.31 33.25
C THR A 177 13.48 -19.82 32.89
N THR A 178 12.27 -19.26 32.85
CA THR A 178 12.04 -17.82 33.11
C THR A 178 10.54 -17.56 33.24
N LEU A 179 9.95 -18.11 34.29
CA LEU A 179 8.77 -17.52 34.92
C LEU A 179 9.25 -16.83 36.20
N THR A 180 8.66 -15.66 36.47
CA THR A 180 8.75 -14.83 37.69
C THR A 180 9.96 -13.89 37.84
N HIS A 181 9.88 -12.68 37.27
CA HIS A 181 9.95 -11.38 37.99
C HIS A 181 9.73 -10.23 36.98
N THR A 182 8.53 -9.68 36.85
CA THR A 182 8.16 -8.35 37.40
C THR A 182 9.12 -7.22 36.98
N GLY A 183 8.79 -6.51 35.89
CA GLY A 183 9.49 -5.29 35.46
C GLY A 183 9.90 -5.21 33.97
N GLN A 184 9.21 -5.89 33.05
CA GLN A 184 9.49 -5.71 31.62
C GLN A 184 8.97 -4.35 31.16
N ASN A 185 9.89 -3.49 30.70
CA ASN A 185 9.55 -2.20 30.11
C ASN A 185 8.84 -2.45 28.76
N LEU A 186 7.51 -2.51 28.76
CA LEU A 186 6.69 -2.71 27.55
C LEU A 186 6.59 -1.45 26.69
N ASP A 187 7.23 -0.37 27.11
CA ASP A 187 7.18 0.95 26.50
C ASP A 187 7.60 0.94 25.02
N SER A 188 8.62 0.14 24.67
CA SER A 188 9.06 -0.04 23.27
C SER A 188 7.95 -0.57 22.38
N ILE A 189 7.30 -1.67 22.77
CA ILE A 189 6.29 -2.34 21.95
C ILE A 189 4.97 -1.55 21.96
N ILE A 190 4.59 -0.95 23.08
CA ILE A 190 3.42 -0.07 23.16
C ILE A 190 3.60 1.13 22.22
N THR A 191 4.77 1.77 22.24
CA THR A 191 5.08 2.89 21.35
C THR A 191 5.10 2.46 19.88
N PHE A 192 5.66 1.29 19.59
CA PHE A 192 5.61 0.68 18.25
C PHE A 192 4.16 0.53 17.76
N LEU A 193 3.33 -0.18 18.54
CA LEU A 193 1.94 -0.49 18.20
C LEU A 193 1.07 0.78 18.08
N ALA A 194 1.25 1.75 18.98
CA ALA A 194 0.56 3.03 18.90
C ALA A 194 0.96 3.82 17.65
N GLY A 195 2.25 3.84 17.31
CA GLY A 195 2.79 4.49 16.12
C GLY A 195 2.22 3.90 14.84
N ILE A 196 2.26 2.57 14.67
CA ILE A 196 1.74 1.90 13.48
C ILE A 196 0.21 1.96 13.38
N ALA A 197 -0.51 1.96 14.50
CA ALA A 197 -1.96 2.11 14.51
C ALA A 197 -2.38 3.54 14.11
N THR A 198 -1.68 4.56 14.61
CA THR A 198 -1.93 5.96 14.25
C THR A 198 -1.53 6.26 12.80
N ALA A 199 -0.45 5.64 12.31
CA ALA A 199 0.00 5.76 10.92
C ALA A 199 -1.07 5.32 9.90
N ARG A 200 -2.04 4.49 10.29
CA ARG A 200 -3.17 4.09 9.43
C ARG A 200 -4.00 5.27 8.95
N PHE A 201 -4.12 6.33 9.75
CA PHE A 201 -4.82 7.55 9.36
C PHE A 201 -4.20 8.16 8.10
N GLY A 202 -2.88 8.39 8.12
CA GLY A 202 -2.15 8.94 6.98
C GLY A 202 -2.12 7.98 5.78
N LEU A 203 -1.94 6.69 6.04
CA LEU A 203 -1.91 5.64 5.01
C LEU A 203 -3.22 5.58 4.22
N TRP A 204 -4.38 5.52 4.89
CA TRP A 204 -5.68 5.43 4.20
C TRP A 204 -6.02 6.72 3.46
N MET A 205 -5.62 7.87 3.98
CA MET A 205 -5.77 9.16 3.27
C MET A 205 -4.92 9.20 2.00
N ALA A 206 -3.66 8.77 2.08
CA ALA A 206 -2.74 8.71 0.95
C ALA A 206 -3.16 7.68 -0.09
N ASP A 207 -3.65 6.51 0.34
CA ASP A 207 -4.11 5.43 -0.53
C ASP A 207 -5.25 5.91 -1.44
N LEU A 208 -6.30 6.50 -0.86
CA LEU A 208 -7.41 7.07 -1.63
C LEU A 208 -6.96 8.17 -2.58
N SER A 209 -6.04 9.03 -2.14
CA SER A 209 -5.51 10.11 -2.97
C SER A 209 -4.72 9.60 -4.17
N ILE A 210 -3.82 8.65 -4.00
CA ILE A 210 -3.02 8.10 -5.10
C ILE A 210 -3.90 7.29 -6.05
N VAL A 211 -4.86 6.50 -5.52
CA VAL A 211 -5.85 5.82 -6.36
C VAL A 211 -6.64 6.84 -7.19
N HIS A 212 -7.06 7.96 -6.58
CA HIS A 212 -7.77 9.00 -7.31
C HIS A 212 -6.90 9.65 -8.40
N ILE A 213 -5.64 9.97 -8.09
CA ILE A 213 -4.66 10.47 -9.07
C ILE A 213 -4.51 9.50 -10.25
N MET A 214 -4.45 8.19 -9.97
CA MET A 214 -4.38 7.17 -11.02
C MET A 214 -5.68 7.07 -11.84
N GLN A 215 -6.85 7.26 -11.23
CA GLN A 215 -8.13 7.24 -11.93
C GLN A 215 -8.28 8.42 -12.88
N GLU A 216 -7.89 9.62 -12.44
CA GLU A 216 -7.93 10.85 -13.24
C GLU A 216 -6.82 10.90 -14.29
N GLY A 217 -5.64 10.36 -13.98
CA GLY A 217 -4.47 10.46 -14.85
C GLY A 217 -4.37 9.40 -15.96
N VAL A 218 -5.07 8.27 -15.82
CA VAL A 218 -4.99 7.16 -16.78
C VAL A 218 -6.20 7.20 -17.74
N PRO A 219 -5.98 7.13 -19.07
CA PRO A 219 -7.06 7.12 -20.05
C PRO A 219 -7.96 5.89 -19.89
N GLU A 220 -9.24 6.05 -20.22
CA GLU A 220 -10.26 5.02 -20.00
C GLU A 220 -9.99 3.71 -20.78
N SER A 221 -9.32 3.79 -21.93
CA SER A 221 -8.94 2.63 -22.73
C SER A 221 -7.96 1.70 -22.02
N ASP A 222 -7.06 2.28 -21.21
CA ASP A 222 -5.92 1.57 -20.64
C ASP A 222 -6.07 1.33 -19.14
N ARG A 223 -7.10 1.91 -18.51
CA ARG A 223 -7.33 1.88 -17.05
C ARG A 223 -7.33 0.47 -16.50
N ASN A 224 -8.00 -0.48 -17.15
CA ASN A 224 -8.03 -1.87 -16.69
C ASN A 224 -6.64 -2.52 -16.69
N THR A 225 -5.85 -2.28 -17.74
CA THR A 225 -4.49 -2.81 -17.88
C THR A 225 -3.56 -2.20 -16.85
N VAL A 226 -3.59 -0.87 -16.69
CA VAL A 226 -2.74 -0.13 -15.76
C VAL A 226 -3.05 -0.51 -14.30
N PHE A 227 -4.33 -0.56 -13.91
CA PHE A 227 -4.72 -1.01 -12.57
C PHE A 227 -4.42 -2.48 -12.34
N GLY A 228 -4.50 -3.32 -13.38
CA GLY A 228 -4.10 -4.73 -13.32
C GLY A 228 -2.61 -4.90 -13.00
N VAL A 229 -1.73 -4.19 -13.71
CA VAL A 229 -0.29 -4.17 -13.45
C VAL A 229 0.02 -3.61 -12.08
N HIS A 230 -0.61 -2.49 -11.72
CA HIS A 230 -0.40 -1.86 -10.42
C HIS A 230 -0.73 -2.83 -9.28
N ASN A 231 -1.89 -3.49 -9.33
CA ASN A 231 -2.26 -4.48 -8.32
C ASN A 231 -1.26 -5.65 -8.29
N ALA A 232 -0.80 -6.14 -9.45
CA ALA A 232 0.24 -7.18 -9.50
C ALA A 232 1.56 -6.74 -8.85
N LEU A 233 1.96 -5.48 -9.03
CA LEU A 233 3.13 -4.90 -8.37
C LEU A 233 2.95 -4.80 -6.85
N CYS A 234 1.80 -4.32 -6.37
CA CYS A 234 1.48 -4.26 -4.93
C CYS A 234 1.52 -5.66 -4.29
N GLN A 235 0.99 -6.67 -4.97
CA GLN A 235 1.06 -8.05 -4.51
C GLN A 235 2.49 -8.60 -4.53
N THR A 236 3.30 -8.23 -5.52
CA THR A 236 4.71 -8.62 -5.59
C THR A 236 5.48 -8.08 -4.38
N PHE A 237 5.31 -6.80 -4.01
CA PHE A 237 5.93 -6.24 -2.81
C PHE A 237 5.39 -6.85 -1.51
N SER A 238 4.09 -7.20 -1.47
CA SER A 238 3.52 -7.93 -0.34
C SER A 238 4.15 -9.30 -0.16
N LEU A 239 4.38 -10.03 -1.26
CA LEU A 239 5.07 -11.32 -1.25
C LEU A 239 6.54 -11.18 -0.85
N LEU A 240 7.23 -10.13 -1.32
CA LEU A 240 8.61 -9.85 -0.88
C LEU A 240 8.68 -9.59 0.63
N LYS A 241 7.69 -8.90 1.20
CA LYS A 241 7.57 -8.70 2.65
C LYS A 241 7.38 -10.03 3.36
N ASP A 242 6.52 -10.91 2.85
CA ASP A 242 6.32 -12.25 3.44
C ASP A 242 7.60 -13.09 3.37
N ILE A 243 8.33 -13.06 2.25
CA ILE A 243 9.63 -13.73 2.10
C ILE A 243 10.66 -13.18 3.09
N LEU A 244 10.73 -11.86 3.26
CA LEU A 244 11.64 -11.21 4.23
C LEU A 244 11.41 -11.75 5.65
N VAL A 245 10.15 -11.91 6.06
CA VAL A 245 9.81 -12.43 7.39
C VAL A 245 10.10 -13.92 7.51
N ILE A 246 9.94 -14.71 6.45
CA ILE A 246 10.32 -16.13 6.44
C ILE A 246 11.84 -16.30 6.65
N ILE A 247 12.64 -15.39 6.07
CA ILE A 247 14.11 -15.38 6.26
C ILE A 247 14.48 -14.96 7.69
N LEU A 248 13.72 -14.03 8.29
CA LEU A 248 13.96 -13.46 9.62
C LEU A 248 12.81 -13.80 10.59
N PRO A 249 12.67 -15.07 11.03
CA PRO A 249 11.52 -15.51 11.83
C PRO A 249 11.59 -15.08 13.31
N ASP A 250 12.78 -14.78 13.83
CA ASP A 250 12.98 -14.52 15.26
C ASP A 250 12.52 -13.11 15.66
N PRO A 251 11.74 -12.94 16.75
CA PRO A 251 11.28 -11.63 17.23
C PRO A 251 12.41 -10.65 17.54
N SER A 252 13.57 -11.14 17.97
CA SER A 252 14.75 -10.30 18.24
C SER A 252 15.30 -9.62 16.98
N THR A 253 15.08 -10.21 15.81
CA THR A 253 15.50 -9.68 14.51
C THR A 253 14.45 -8.82 13.83
N PHE A 254 13.23 -8.80 14.37
CA PHE A 254 12.10 -8.08 13.79
C PHE A 254 12.38 -6.58 13.62
N GLY A 255 13.24 -5.99 14.46
CA GLY A 255 13.72 -4.62 14.29
C GLY A 255 14.42 -4.37 12.94
N ILE A 256 15.14 -5.35 12.39
CA ILE A 256 15.75 -5.25 11.05
C ILE A 256 14.65 -5.17 9.98
N CYS A 257 13.59 -5.99 10.11
CA CYS A 257 12.43 -5.95 9.22
C CYS A 257 11.73 -4.59 9.27
N ILE A 258 11.60 -3.99 10.46
CA ILE A 258 11.04 -2.65 10.64
C ILE A 258 11.90 -1.60 9.91
N LEU A 259 13.23 -1.65 10.05
CA LEU A 259 14.15 -0.71 9.37
C LEU A 259 14.10 -0.85 7.84
N ILE A 260 14.13 -2.07 7.32
CA ILE A 260 14.00 -2.33 5.88
C ILE A 260 12.66 -1.79 5.38
N SER A 261 11.56 -2.12 6.08
CA SER A 261 10.22 -1.64 5.73
C SER A 261 10.13 -0.12 5.72
N TYR A 262 10.72 0.55 6.71
CA TYR A 262 10.76 2.00 6.80
C TYR A 262 11.53 2.62 5.62
N ALA A 263 12.62 1.99 5.16
CA ALA A 263 13.35 2.44 3.97
C ALA A 263 12.50 2.34 2.69
N PHE A 264 11.72 1.27 2.53
CA PHE A 264 10.78 1.11 1.42
C PHE A 264 9.63 2.13 1.46
N VAL A 265 9.02 2.34 2.64
CA VAL A 265 7.98 3.36 2.82
C VAL A 265 8.52 4.76 2.53
N THR A 266 9.73 5.08 3.00
CA THR A 266 10.39 6.36 2.72
C THR A 266 10.69 6.52 1.23
N SER A 267 11.12 5.45 0.55
CA SER A 267 11.32 5.45 -0.90
C SER A 267 10.01 5.69 -1.66
N GLY A 268 8.90 5.14 -1.17
CA GLY A 268 7.56 5.41 -1.69
C GLY A 268 7.13 6.87 -1.51
N TYR A 269 7.39 7.45 -0.33
CA TYR A 269 7.18 8.87 -0.06
C TYR A 269 7.99 9.76 -1.01
N LEU A 270 9.28 9.47 -1.17
CA LEU A 270 10.15 10.21 -2.09
C LEU A 270 9.70 10.07 -3.55
N SER A 271 9.23 8.89 -3.97
CA SER A 271 8.69 8.67 -5.31
C SER A 271 7.43 9.51 -5.56
N PHE A 272 6.56 9.65 -4.56
CA PHE A 272 5.40 10.53 -4.64
C PHE A 272 5.79 12.01 -4.67
N VAL A 273 6.75 12.44 -3.86
CA VAL A 273 7.29 13.81 -3.92
C VAL A 273 7.90 14.09 -5.29
N TYR A 274 8.67 13.15 -5.86
CA TYR A 274 9.22 13.25 -7.20
C TYR A 274 8.12 13.41 -8.27
N TYR A 275 7.03 12.65 -8.16
CA TYR A 275 5.85 12.82 -9.02
C TYR A 275 5.28 14.24 -8.95
N LEU A 276 5.11 14.79 -7.74
CA LEU A 276 4.60 16.15 -7.55
C LEU A 276 5.53 17.22 -8.13
N LEU A 277 6.85 17.05 -7.98
CA LEU A 277 7.84 17.98 -8.52
C LEU A 277 7.88 17.96 -10.06
N ARG A 278 7.63 16.80 -10.67
CA ARG A 278 7.57 16.65 -12.13
C ARG A 278 6.28 17.19 -12.74
N HIS A 279 5.20 17.27 -11.98
CA HIS A 279 3.90 17.77 -12.41
C HIS A 279 3.43 18.95 -11.54
N PRO A 280 4.13 20.11 -11.60
CA PRO A 280 3.72 21.28 -10.84
C PRO A 280 2.33 21.74 -11.25
N VAL A 281 1.55 22.21 -10.28
CA VAL A 281 0.23 22.80 -10.53
C VAL A 281 0.43 24.06 -11.37
N VAL A 282 -0.03 24.02 -12.62
CA VAL A 282 -0.24 25.26 -13.39
C VAL A 282 -1.37 26.01 -12.69
N LYS A 283 -1.03 27.00 -11.87
CA LYS A 283 -2.04 27.94 -11.34
C LYS A 283 -2.70 28.59 -12.55
N LYS A 284 -3.99 28.33 -12.78
CA LYS A 284 -4.80 29.15 -13.68
C LYS A 284 -4.75 30.59 -13.15
N GLN A 285 -3.93 31.41 -13.77
CA GLN A 285 -3.88 32.85 -13.53
C GLN A 285 -4.80 33.45 -14.59
N GLY A 286 -6.10 33.58 -14.28
CA GLY A 286 -7.06 34.10 -15.27
C GLY A 286 -8.54 33.85 -14.97
N GLU A 287 -9.00 34.07 -13.73
CA GLU A 287 -10.44 34.08 -13.41
C GLU A 287 -10.82 35.27 -12.52
N THR A 288 -9.95 36.28 -12.39
CA THR A 288 -10.23 37.52 -11.63
C THR A 288 -10.44 38.75 -12.52
N THR A 289 -10.38 38.57 -13.84
CA THR A 289 -10.54 39.69 -14.80
C THR A 289 -11.90 39.71 -15.47
N ASP A 290 -12.54 38.55 -15.69
CA ASP A 290 -13.84 38.50 -16.39
C ASP A 290 -15.03 38.90 -15.51
N GLU A 291 -14.96 38.72 -14.19
CA GLU A 291 -16.02 39.19 -13.28
C GLU A 291 -16.09 40.73 -13.22
N ASN A 292 -14.96 41.43 -13.38
CA ASN A 292 -14.94 42.89 -13.39
C ASN A 292 -15.41 43.48 -14.73
N GLU A 293 -15.34 42.72 -15.83
CA GLU A 293 -15.79 43.18 -17.15
C GLU A 293 -17.30 42.94 -17.37
N GLU A 294 -17.87 41.89 -16.78
CA GLU A 294 -19.33 41.69 -16.74
C GLU A 294 -20.03 42.68 -15.78
N GLU A 295 -19.44 43.00 -14.63
CA GLU A 295 -20.01 43.97 -13.69
C GLU A 295 -19.96 45.42 -14.25
N HIS A 296 -18.98 45.74 -15.11
CA HIS A 296 -18.92 47.05 -15.77
C HIS A 296 -19.88 47.17 -16.97
N LYS A 297 -20.25 46.07 -17.63
CA LYS A 297 -21.25 46.07 -18.72
C LYS A 297 -22.70 46.09 -18.24
N THR A 298 -22.96 45.71 -16.98
CA THR A 298 -24.30 45.76 -16.38
C THR A 298 -24.62 47.09 -15.67
N ARG A 299 -23.65 48.01 -15.57
CA ARG A 299 -23.80 49.33 -14.93
C ARG A 299 -23.83 50.52 -15.90
N LEU A 300 -23.89 50.27 -17.22
CA LEU A 300 -24.11 51.27 -18.28
C LEU A 300 -25.43 50.97 -19.00
#